data_AF-A0A6M8Y9N5-F1
#
_entry.id   AF-A0A6M8Y9N5-F1
#
_cell.length_a   1.000
_cell.length_b   1.000
_cell.length_c   1.000
_cell.angle_alpha   90.00
_cell.angle_beta   90.00
_cell.angle_gamma   90.00
#
_symmetry.space_group_name_H-M   'P 1'
#
loop_
_entity.id
_entity.type
_entity.pdbx_description
1 polymer ?
#
loop_
_entity_poly.entity_id
_entity_poly.type
_entity_poly.pdbx_seq_one_letter_code
_entity_poly.pdbx_strand_id
1 'polypeptide(L)'
;WPLVAALGGLSLTFGGVLFMHNYEGGGELLCLGVLTILYVMFTWWRDIVREALFEGQHTAAVQQGLRMGMILFIVSEVMFFFAFFWAFFTSSISPVFNIGGVWPPTDITAISPWGLPFLNTILLLSSGASVTWAHHAIVGGFKKEAMLGLGITLAFAVAFTAMQAFEYSSAPFGMSDSVYGSVFYMATGFHGFHVIIGTIFLAICTLRLSL
;
A
#
# COMPACT_ATOMS: atom_id res chain seq x y z
N TRP A 1 7.76 1.73 -22.61
CA TRP A 1 7.77 1.80 -21.13
C TRP A 1 8.72 0.83 -20.45
N PRO A 2 8.83 -0.46 -20.83
CA PRO A 2 9.66 -1.43 -20.10
C PRO A 2 11.14 -1.03 -19.92
N LEU A 3 11.79 -0.53 -20.98
CA LEU A 3 13.20 -0.09 -20.90
C LEU A 3 13.39 1.08 -19.92
N VAL A 4 12.50 2.07 -19.96
CA VAL A 4 12.57 3.24 -19.07
C VAL A 4 12.29 2.83 -17.63
N ALA A 5 11.35 1.89 -17.39
CA ALA A 5 11.14 1.31 -16.07
C ALA A 5 12.39 0.59 -15.55
N ALA A 6 13.06 -0.20 -16.41
CA ALA A 6 14.28 -0.91 -16.03
C ALA A 6 15.42 0.06 -15.67
N LEU A 7 15.61 1.14 -16.44
CA LEU A 7 16.58 2.18 -16.13
C LEU A 7 16.21 2.95 -14.85
N GLY A 8 14.92 3.24 -14.64
CA GLY A 8 14.44 3.83 -13.40
C GLY A 8 14.69 2.94 -12.19
N GLY A 9 14.46 1.63 -12.31
CA GLY A 9 14.74 0.65 -11.26
C GLY A 9 16.24 0.50 -10.97
N LEU A 10 17.08 0.55 -12.01
CA LEU A 10 18.54 0.59 -11.86
C LEU A 10 18.98 1.84 -11.10
N SER A 11 18.49 3.01 -11.50
CA SER A 11 18.77 4.28 -10.82
C SER A 11 18.29 4.27 -9.37
N LEU A 12 17.10 3.71 -9.10
CA LEU A 12 16.53 3.60 -7.76
C LEU A 12 17.41 2.73 -6.84
N THR A 13 17.84 1.57 -7.33
CA THR A 13 18.64 0.62 -6.54
C THR A 13 20.06 1.13 -6.31
N PHE A 14 20.76 1.58 -7.35
CA PHE A 14 22.10 2.18 -7.20
C PHE A 14 22.06 3.45 -6.35
N GLY A 15 21.13 4.36 -6.64
CA GLY A 15 20.95 5.59 -5.86
C GLY A 15 20.65 5.30 -4.39
N GLY A 16 19.78 4.33 -4.10
CA GLY A 16 19.48 3.90 -2.73
C GLY A 16 20.71 3.39 -1.98
N VAL A 17 21.52 2.54 -2.62
CA VAL A 17 22.78 2.04 -2.01
C VAL A 17 23.75 3.18 -1.74
N LEU A 18 23.95 4.08 -2.71
CA LEU A 18 24.84 5.24 -2.55
C LEU A 18 24.36 6.19 -1.44
N PHE A 19 23.07 6.46 -1.39
CA PHE A 19 22.44 7.29 -0.35
C PHE A 19 22.64 6.69 1.04
N MET A 20 22.36 5.38 1.23
CA MET A 20 22.51 4.71 2.54
C MET A 20 23.96 4.67 3.03
N HIS A 21 24.95 4.79 2.14
CA HIS A 21 26.38 4.82 2.49
C HIS A 21 26.99 6.23 2.45
N ASN A 22 26.18 7.28 2.35
CA ASN A 22 26.61 8.69 2.32
C ASN A 22 27.59 9.04 1.18
N TYR A 23 27.45 8.43 0.01
CA TYR A 23 28.19 8.87 -1.19
C TYR A 23 27.57 10.12 -1.81
N GLU A 24 28.42 11.03 -2.30
CA GLU A 24 28.00 12.23 -3.03
C GLU A 24 27.18 11.87 -4.29
N GLY A 25 26.10 12.60 -4.56
CA GLY A 25 25.22 12.31 -5.70
C GLY A 25 24.20 11.18 -5.47
N GLY A 26 24.31 10.42 -4.37
CA GLY A 26 23.46 9.24 -4.11
C GLY A 26 21.98 9.60 -3.92
N GLY A 27 21.69 10.68 -3.19
CA GLY A 27 20.33 11.16 -2.96
C GLY A 27 19.66 11.66 -4.23
N GLU A 28 20.40 12.38 -5.09
CA GLU A 28 19.93 12.85 -6.38
C GLU A 28 19.60 11.68 -7.32
N LEU A 29 20.48 10.67 -7.38
CA LEU A 29 20.26 9.47 -8.20
C LEU A 29 19.06 8.64 -7.71
N LEU A 30 18.88 8.54 -6.39
CA LEU A 30 17.71 7.91 -5.78
C LEU A 30 16.42 8.65 -6.18
N CYS A 31 16.41 9.97 -6.04
CA CYS A 31 15.28 10.83 -6.40
C CYS A 31 14.93 10.70 -7.89
N LEU A 32 15.95 10.72 -8.76
CA LEU A 32 15.78 10.49 -10.20
C LEU A 32 15.14 9.12 -10.48
N GLY A 33 15.58 8.07 -9.79
CA GLY A 33 15.01 6.72 -9.90
C GLY A 33 13.52 6.69 -9.52
N VAL A 34 13.17 7.28 -8.37
CA VAL A 34 11.78 7.38 -7.89
C VAL A 34 10.91 8.13 -8.91
N LEU A 35 11.34 9.32 -9.35
CA LEU A 35 10.59 10.14 -10.30
C LEU A 35 10.42 9.44 -11.66
N THR A 36 11.45 8.73 -12.13
CA THR A 36 11.38 7.95 -13.38
C THR A 36 10.37 6.81 -13.28
N ILE A 37 10.35 6.08 -12.16
CA ILE A 37 9.38 5.00 -11.93
C ILE A 37 7.95 5.56 -11.84
N LEU A 38 7.73 6.65 -11.10
CA LEU A 38 6.41 7.32 -11.03
C LEU A 38 5.95 7.80 -12.41
N TYR A 39 6.85 8.39 -13.21
CA TYR A 39 6.56 8.83 -14.57
C TYR A 39 6.15 7.65 -15.45
N VAL A 40 6.89 6.54 -15.42
CA VAL A 40 6.58 5.36 -16.23
C VAL A 40 5.26 4.72 -15.79
N MET A 41 4.99 4.61 -14.49
CA MET A 41 3.71 4.10 -13.99
C MET A 41 2.55 4.93 -14.54
N PHE A 42 2.65 6.26 -14.50
CA PHE A 42 1.63 7.15 -15.05
C PHE A 42 1.44 6.99 -16.57
N THR A 43 2.52 7.06 -17.36
CA THR A 43 2.41 7.01 -18.83
C THR A 43 2.04 5.64 -19.36
N TRP A 44 2.49 4.57 -18.69
CA TRP A 44 2.14 3.21 -19.06
C TRP A 44 0.65 2.94 -18.79
N TRP A 45 0.14 3.25 -17.60
CA TRP A 45 -1.28 3.07 -17.32
C TRP A 45 -2.17 3.97 -18.17
N ARG A 46 -1.72 5.19 -18.51
CA ARG A 46 -2.40 6.04 -19.50
C ARG A 46 -2.56 5.32 -20.84
N ASP A 47 -1.50 4.69 -21.34
CA ASP A 47 -1.55 3.99 -22.64
C ASP A 47 -2.42 2.72 -22.57
N ILE A 48 -2.36 1.96 -21.46
CA ILE A 48 -3.28 0.82 -21.24
C ILE A 48 -4.75 1.29 -21.23
N VAL A 49 -5.04 2.45 -20.61
CA VAL A 49 -6.39 3.02 -20.63
C VAL A 49 -6.81 3.40 -22.06
N ARG A 50 -5.88 3.90 -22.88
CA ARG A 50 -6.16 4.26 -24.28
C ARG A 50 -6.43 3.03 -25.15
N GLU A 51 -5.59 2.01 -25.03
CA GLU A 51 -5.73 0.71 -25.70
C GLU A 51 -7.09 0.05 -25.34
N ALA A 52 -7.49 0.16 -24.08
CA ALA A 52 -8.76 -0.38 -23.59
C ALA A 52 -9.98 0.40 -24.11
N LEU A 53 -9.98 1.73 -23.94
CA LEU A 53 -11.17 2.56 -24.12
C LEU A 53 -11.35 3.07 -25.55
N PHE A 54 -10.27 3.50 -26.20
CA PHE A 54 -10.35 4.16 -27.51
C PHE A 54 -10.02 3.22 -28.66
N GLU A 55 -9.14 2.25 -28.45
CA GLU A 55 -8.76 1.28 -29.48
C GLU A 55 -9.54 -0.04 -29.39
N GLY A 56 -10.23 -0.30 -28.28
CA GLY A 56 -11.09 -1.48 -28.11
C GLY A 56 -10.33 -2.81 -28.05
N GLN A 57 -9.04 -2.81 -27.73
CA GLN A 57 -8.18 -4.01 -27.78
C GLN A 57 -8.45 -5.03 -26.66
N HIS A 58 -9.27 -4.67 -25.66
CA HIS A 58 -9.57 -5.51 -24.50
C HIS A 58 -10.73 -6.48 -24.78
N THR A 59 -10.47 -7.51 -25.58
CA THR A 59 -11.41 -8.63 -25.80
C THR A 59 -11.72 -9.38 -24.50
N ALA A 60 -12.77 -10.22 -24.49
CA ALA A 60 -13.13 -11.01 -23.31
C ALA A 60 -11.98 -11.89 -22.79
N ALA A 61 -11.19 -12.47 -23.70
CA ALA A 61 -10.00 -13.25 -23.35
C ALA A 61 -8.93 -12.40 -22.66
N VAL A 62 -8.66 -11.18 -23.18
CA VAL A 62 -7.72 -10.23 -22.56
C VAL A 62 -8.22 -9.81 -21.17
N GLN A 63 -9.50 -9.48 -21.02
CA GLN A 63 -10.07 -9.11 -19.71
C GLN A 63 -10.02 -10.26 -18.69
N GLN A 64 -10.19 -11.51 -19.13
CA GLN A 64 -10.00 -12.67 -18.26
C GLN A 64 -8.52 -12.83 -17.86
N GLY A 65 -7.59 -12.63 -18.79
CA GLY A 65 -6.16 -12.62 -18.52
C GLY A 65 -5.75 -11.56 -17.51
N LEU A 66 -6.25 -10.33 -17.66
CA LEU A 66 -6.00 -9.23 -16.72
C LEU A 66 -6.54 -9.53 -15.31
N ARG A 67 -7.74 -10.12 -15.20
CA ARG A 67 -8.29 -10.57 -13.91
C ARG A 67 -7.42 -11.64 -13.25
N MET A 68 -6.96 -12.63 -14.02
CA MET A 68 -6.04 -13.65 -13.51
C MET A 68 -4.70 -13.05 -13.07
N GLY A 69 -4.13 -12.15 -13.87
CA GLY A 69 -2.91 -11.44 -13.54
C GLY A 69 -3.02 -10.66 -12.22
N MET A 70 -4.13 -9.95 -12.01
CA MET A 70 -4.37 -9.23 -10.75
C MET A 70 -4.53 -10.18 -9.56
N ILE A 71 -5.23 -11.31 -9.73
CA ILE A 71 -5.35 -12.33 -8.67
C ILE A 71 -3.96 -12.87 -8.30
N LEU A 72 -3.14 -13.23 -9.28
CA LEU A 72 -1.77 -13.73 -9.03
C LEU A 72 -0.89 -12.69 -8.35
N PHE A 73 -1.00 -11.42 -8.75
CA PHE A 73 -0.32 -10.31 -8.07
C PHE A 73 -0.77 -10.16 -6.61
N ILE A 74 -2.08 -10.24 -6.31
CA ILE A 74 -2.57 -10.19 -4.93
C ILE A 74 -2.03 -11.38 -4.13
N VAL A 75 -1.99 -12.58 -4.71
CA VAL A 75 -1.43 -13.78 -4.06
C VAL A 75 0.06 -13.58 -3.75
N SER A 76 0.85 -12.96 -4.64
CA SER A 76 2.25 -12.66 -4.33
C SER A 76 2.39 -11.67 -3.19
N GLU A 77 1.55 -10.63 -3.12
CA GLU A 77 1.57 -9.67 -2.01
C GLU A 77 1.14 -10.32 -0.68
N VAL A 78 0.19 -11.26 -0.70
CA VAL A 78 -0.17 -12.05 0.50
C VAL A 78 1.04 -12.85 1.01
N MET A 79 1.80 -13.48 0.11
CA MET A 79 3.03 -14.20 0.49
C MET A 79 4.15 -13.26 0.97
N PHE A 80 4.22 -12.04 0.43
CA PHE A 80 5.11 -11.00 0.92
C PHE A 80 4.76 -10.62 2.37
N PHE A 81 3.49 -10.38 2.71
CA PHE A 81 3.07 -10.13 4.09
C PHE A 81 3.25 -11.35 5.00
N PHE A 82 3.06 -12.56 4.48
CA PHE A 82 3.31 -13.79 5.22
C PHE A 82 4.72 -13.83 5.83
N ALA A 83 5.74 -13.33 5.11
CA ALA A 83 7.09 -13.25 5.64
C ALA A 83 7.22 -12.31 6.86
N PHE A 84 6.52 -11.16 6.85
CA PHE A 84 6.49 -10.26 8.02
C PHE A 84 5.74 -10.87 9.21
N PHE A 85 4.61 -11.53 8.97
CA PHE A 85 3.89 -12.25 10.02
C PHE A 85 4.73 -13.39 10.60
N TRP A 86 5.46 -14.12 9.76
CA TRP A 86 6.42 -15.12 10.24
C TRP A 86 7.48 -14.48 11.15
N ALA A 87 8.12 -13.39 10.73
CA ALA A 87 9.10 -12.67 11.55
C ALA A 87 8.51 -12.25 12.92
N PHE A 88 7.27 -11.74 12.94
CA PHE A 88 6.55 -11.40 14.16
C PHE A 88 6.31 -12.63 15.06
N PHE A 89 5.77 -13.72 14.51
CA PHE A 89 5.46 -14.93 15.30
C PHE A 89 6.72 -15.61 15.84
N THR A 90 7.78 -15.70 15.04
CA THR A 90 9.07 -16.24 15.52
C THR A 90 9.62 -15.41 16.68
N SER A 91 9.49 -14.09 16.63
CA SER A 91 10.00 -13.20 17.68
C SER A 91 9.13 -13.18 18.94
N SER A 92 7.81 -13.37 18.80
CA SER A 92 6.85 -13.21 19.90
C SER A 92 6.48 -14.51 20.63
N ILE A 93 6.50 -15.66 19.95
CA ILE A 93 6.10 -16.95 20.56
C ILE A 93 7.19 -17.50 21.49
N SER A 94 8.47 -17.30 21.15
CA SER A 94 9.60 -17.68 21.99
C SER A 94 10.59 -16.51 22.11
N PRO A 95 10.26 -15.50 22.93
CA PRO A 95 11.10 -14.31 23.09
C PRO A 95 12.48 -14.69 23.65
N VAL A 96 13.54 -14.15 23.04
CA VAL A 96 14.91 -14.40 23.51
C VAL A 96 15.17 -13.74 24.87
N PHE A 97 16.09 -14.30 25.65
CA PHE A 97 16.41 -13.76 26.98
C PHE A 97 16.97 -12.32 26.92
N ASN A 98 17.61 -11.92 25.80
CA ASN A 98 18.13 -10.57 25.59
C ASN A 98 17.04 -9.48 25.61
N ILE A 99 15.77 -9.82 25.37
CA ILE A 99 14.62 -8.90 25.45
C ILE A 99 13.76 -9.11 26.71
N GLY A 100 14.32 -9.81 27.71
CA GLY A 100 13.65 -10.14 28.97
C GLY A 100 12.86 -11.45 28.96
N GLY A 101 12.89 -12.22 27.86
CA GLY A 101 12.17 -13.50 27.76
C GLY A 101 10.64 -13.36 27.78
N VAL A 102 10.13 -12.15 27.55
CA VAL A 102 8.69 -11.81 27.55
C VAL A 102 8.32 -11.05 26.27
N TRP A 103 7.03 -11.07 25.93
CA TRP A 103 6.48 -10.29 24.82
C TRP A 103 5.25 -9.48 25.28
N PRO A 104 5.20 -8.16 25.07
CA PRO A 104 6.25 -7.30 24.50
C PRO A 104 7.56 -7.30 25.31
N PRO A 105 8.71 -6.92 24.70
CA PRO A 105 9.97 -6.72 25.41
C PRO A 105 9.82 -5.82 26.64
N THR A 106 10.66 -6.04 27.66
CA THR A 106 10.73 -5.13 28.81
C THR A 106 10.98 -3.69 28.34
N ASP A 107 10.35 -2.72 29.01
CA ASP A 107 10.43 -1.28 28.70
C ASP A 107 9.72 -0.81 27.42
N ILE A 108 9.04 -1.70 26.69
CA ILE A 108 8.15 -1.31 25.58
C ILE A 108 6.69 -1.25 26.05
N THR A 109 6.10 -0.07 25.94
CA THR A 109 4.67 0.13 26.15
C THR A 109 3.91 -0.09 24.84
N ALA A 110 3.25 -1.24 24.71
CA ALA A 110 2.46 -1.56 23.52
C ALA A 110 1.27 -0.60 23.35
N ILE A 111 0.94 -0.28 22.10
CA ILE A 111 -0.24 0.52 21.76
C ILE A 111 -1.49 -0.29 22.10
N SER A 112 -2.45 0.34 22.79
CA SER A 112 -3.72 -0.28 23.10
C SER A 112 -4.52 -0.58 21.83
N PRO A 113 -4.98 -1.82 21.61
CA PRO A 113 -5.73 -2.17 20.41
C PRO A 113 -7.12 -1.51 20.36
N TRP A 114 -7.63 -1.01 21.49
CA TRP A 114 -8.97 -0.43 21.62
C TRP A 114 -9.05 1.08 21.32
N GLY A 115 -7.90 1.72 21.07
CA GLY A 115 -7.82 3.14 20.72
C GLY A 115 -7.90 3.37 19.21
N LEU A 116 -6.87 4.04 18.67
CA LEU A 116 -6.74 4.31 17.23
C LEU A 116 -6.76 3.03 16.35
N PRO A 117 -6.14 1.90 16.74
CA PRO A 117 -6.20 0.69 15.92
C PRO A 117 -7.63 0.18 15.68
N PHE A 118 -8.48 0.24 16.71
CA PHE A 118 -9.87 -0.16 16.60
C PHE A 118 -10.67 0.78 15.68
N LEU A 119 -10.47 2.09 15.82
CA LEU A 119 -11.09 3.07 14.92
C LEU A 119 -10.66 2.83 13.46
N ASN A 120 -9.37 2.59 13.22
CA ASN A 120 -8.82 2.29 11.90
C ASN A 120 -9.43 1.01 11.30
N THR A 121 -9.71 0.00 12.12
CA THR A 121 -10.43 -1.21 11.69
C THR A 121 -11.85 -0.88 11.24
N ILE A 122 -12.59 -0.07 11.99
CA ILE A 122 -13.94 0.37 11.62
C ILE A 122 -13.91 1.16 10.29
N LEU A 123 -12.93 2.06 10.11
CA LEU A 123 -12.75 2.83 8.88
C LEU A 123 -12.54 1.92 7.66
N LEU A 124 -11.65 0.92 7.77
CA LEU A 124 -11.40 -0.02 6.67
C LEU A 124 -12.62 -0.89 6.35
N LEU A 125 -13.30 -1.43 7.35
CA LEU A 125 -14.53 -2.20 7.14
C LEU A 125 -15.63 -1.36 6.49
N SER A 126 -15.79 -0.10 6.93
CA SER A 126 -16.76 0.84 6.35
C SER A 126 -16.38 1.22 4.92
N SER A 127 -15.08 1.36 4.61
CA SER A 127 -14.61 1.56 3.24
C SER A 127 -14.92 0.34 2.36
N GLY A 128 -14.81 -0.89 2.90
CA GLY A 128 -15.18 -2.13 2.23
C GLY A 128 -16.67 -2.21 1.88
N ALA A 129 -17.53 -1.78 2.82
CA ALA A 129 -18.96 -1.70 2.58
C ALA A 129 -19.32 -0.68 1.49
N SER A 130 -18.73 0.53 1.57
CA SER A 130 -18.99 1.60 0.59
C SER A 130 -18.48 1.28 -0.82
N VAL A 131 -17.32 0.61 -0.97
CA VAL A 131 -16.83 0.20 -2.30
C VAL A 131 -17.67 -0.94 -2.88
N THR A 132 -18.19 -1.84 -2.04
CA THR A 132 -19.12 -2.89 -2.47
C THR A 132 -20.43 -2.29 -2.97
N TRP A 133 -20.96 -1.29 -2.27
CA TRP A 133 -22.12 -0.52 -2.72
C TRP A 133 -21.83 0.17 -4.06
N ALA A 134 -20.68 0.83 -4.21
CA ALA A 134 -20.30 1.45 -5.47
C ALA A 134 -20.23 0.45 -6.63
N HIS A 135 -19.67 -0.74 -6.39
CA HIS A 135 -19.63 -1.81 -7.39
C HIS A 135 -21.04 -2.23 -7.84
N HIS A 136 -21.96 -2.48 -6.91
CA HIS A 136 -23.35 -2.82 -7.26
C HIS A 136 -24.07 -1.68 -7.98
N ALA A 137 -23.79 -0.42 -7.63
CA ALA A 137 -24.32 0.73 -8.35
C ALA A 137 -23.78 0.82 -9.79
N ILE A 138 -22.50 0.51 -10.04
CA ILE A 138 -21.92 0.43 -11.39
C ILE A 138 -22.64 -0.67 -12.20
N VAL A 139 -22.79 -1.87 -11.64
CA VAL A 139 -23.49 -2.98 -12.31
C VAL A 139 -24.97 -2.65 -12.58
N GLY A 140 -25.61 -1.92 -11.68
CA GLY A 140 -26.99 -1.45 -11.83
C GLY A 140 -27.17 -0.21 -12.72
N GLY A 141 -26.09 0.38 -13.25
CA GLY A 141 -26.15 1.60 -14.07
C GLY A 141 -26.42 2.90 -13.31
N PHE A 142 -26.37 2.89 -11.97
CA PHE A 142 -26.64 4.05 -11.12
C PHE A 142 -25.36 4.89 -10.90
N LYS A 143 -24.94 5.64 -11.93
CA LYS A 143 -23.68 6.44 -11.91
C LYS A 143 -23.56 7.37 -10.70
N LYS A 144 -24.64 8.06 -10.29
CA LYS A 144 -24.61 8.98 -9.13
C LYS A 144 -24.30 8.25 -7.81
N GLU A 145 -24.96 7.12 -7.57
CA GLU A 145 -24.74 6.28 -6.39
C GLU A 145 -23.34 5.68 -6.38
N ALA A 146 -22.85 5.24 -7.54
CA ALA A 146 -21.49 4.74 -7.67
C ALA A 146 -20.43 5.79 -7.34
N MET A 147 -20.61 7.02 -7.82
CA MET A 147 -19.73 8.15 -7.49
C MET A 147 -19.78 8.51 -6.00
N LEU A 148 -20.96 8.48 -5.39
CA LEU A 148 -21.13 8.73 -3.95
C LEU A 148 -20.43 7.64 -3.11
N GLY A 149 -20.66 6.37 -3.43
CA GLY A 149 -20.02 5.24 -2.75
C GLY A 149 -18.49 5.30 -2.82
N LEU A 150 -17.93 5.53 -4.03
CA LEU A 150 -16.48 5.71 -4.19
C LEU A 150 -15.94 6.93 -3.45
N GLY A 151 -16.66 8.05 -3.44
CA GLY A 151 -16.30 9.25 -2.70
C GLY A 151 -16.21 9.00 -1.19
N ILE A 152 -17.16 8.25 -0.63
CA ILE A 152 -17.16 7.83 0.78
C ILE A 152 -15.99 6.88 1.07
N THR A 153 -15.73 5.91 0.19
CA THR A 153 -14.58 5.00 0.33
C THR A 153 -13.26 5.78 0.39
N LEU A 154 -13.06 6.75 -0.50
CA LEU A 154 -11.87 7.60 -0.50
C LEU A 154 -11.75 8.45 0.76
N ALA A 155 -12.86 9.00 1.27
CA ALA A 155 -12.87 9.76 2.51
C ALA A 155 -12.40 8.90 3.69
N PHE A 156 -12.91 7.66 3.81
CA PHE A 156 -12.47 6.73 4.85
C PHE A 156 -11.00 6.31 4.69
N ALA A 157 -10.52 6.09 3.46
CA ALA A 157 -9.12 5.71 3.23
C ALA A 157 -8.13 6.84 3.57
N VAL A 158 -8.47 8.10 3.27
CA VAL A 158 -7.69 9.27 3.68
C VAL A 158 -7.72 9.45 5.19
N ALA A 159 -8.89 9.30 5.82
CA ALA A 159 -9.01 9.35 7.27
C ALA A 159 -8.16 8.28 7.95
N PHE A 160 -8.20 7.03 7.46
CA PHE A 160 -7.36 5.94 7.95
C PHE A 160 -5.87 6.30 7.88
N THR A 161 -5.42 6.81 6.73
CA THR A 161 -4.00 7.16 6.53
C THR A 161 -3.56 8.29 7.46
N ALA A 162 -4.41 9.30 7.68
CA ALA A 162 -4.13 10.39 8.61
C ALA A 162 -4.07 9.89 10.07
N MET A 163 -4.98 9.01 10.47
CA MET A 163 -4.97 8.40 11.81
C MET A 163 -3.74 7.51 12.02
N GLN A 164 -3.32 6.76 10.99
CA GLN A 164 -2.11 5.94 11.06
C GLN A 164 -0.85 6.80 11.20
N ALA A 165 -0.77 7.93 10.49
CA ALA A 165 0.33 8.88 10.66
C ALA A 165 0.35 9.51 12.06
N PHE A 166 -0.82 9.83 12.63
CA PHE A 166 -0.93 10.31 14.00
C PHE A 166 -0.49 9.25 15.03
N GLU A 167 -0.88 7.99 14.84
CA GLU A 167 -0.43 6.87 15.66
C GLU A 167 1.10 6.74 15.63
N TYR A 168 1.73 6.81 14.46
CA TYR A 168 3.20 6.77 14.36
C TYR A 168 3.88 7.94 15.06
N SER A 169 3.32 9.15 14.98
CA SER A 169 3.89 10.33 15.63
C SER A 169 3.76 10.32 17.15
N SER A 170 2.81 9.54 17.69
CA SER A 170 2.49 9.46 19.13
C SER A 170 2.91 8.13 19.77
N ALA A 171 3.48 7.21 18.99
CA ALA A 171 3.91 5.91 19.48
C ALA A 171 5.04 6.06 20.52
N PRO A 172 4.99 5.33 21.64
CA PRO A 172 5.99 5.43 22.71
C PRO A 172 7.28 4.65 22.40
N PHE A 173 7.39 4.06 21.21
CA PHE A 173 8.57 3.32 20.74
C PHE A 173 8.83 3.64 19.26
N GLY A 174 10.11 3.65 18.88
CA GLY A 174 10.60 3.81 17.52
C GLY A 174 10.92 2.48 16.83
N MET A 175 11.26 2.55 15.55
CA MET A 175 11.65 1.39 14.74
C MET A 175 12.93 0.70 15.25
N SER A 176 13.81 1.45 15.93
CA SER A 176 15.09 1.00 16.46
C SER A 176 15.02 0.40 17.87
N ASP A 177 13.90 0.49 18.58
CA ASP A 177 13.87 0.27 20.03
C ASP A 177 13.87 -1.22 20.44
N SER A 178 13.55 -2.13 19.53
CA SER A 178 13.82 -3.57 19.61
C SER A 178 13.28 -4.27 18.34
N VAL A 179 13.35 -5.61 18.33
CA VAL A 179 12.63 -6.44 17.35
C VAL A 179 11.12 -6.14 17.33
N TYR A 180 10.50 -5.76 18.45
CA TYR A 180 9.08 -5.38 18.51
C TYR A 180 8.81 -4.15 17.64
N GLY A 181 9.58 -3.07 17.84
CA GLY A 181 9.46 -1.85 17.04
C GLY A 181 9.75 -2.12 15.56
N SER A 182 10.82 -2.86 15.26
CA SER A 182 11.19 -3.20 13.89
C SER A 182 10.09 -3.98 13.15
N VAL A 183 9.56 -5.06 13.73
CA VAL A 183 8.50 -5.84 13.06
C VAL A 183 7.18 -5.07 13.01
N PHE A 184 6.87 -4.27 14.02
CA PHE A 184 5.68 -3.40 14.04
C PHE A 184 5.72 -2.43 12.86
N TYR A 185 6.72 -1.55 12.78
CA TYR A 185 6.81 -0.52 11.74
C TYR A 185 7.00 -1.09 10.35
N MET A 186 7.69 -2.22 10.19
CA MET A 186 7.81 -2.87 8.88
C MET A 186 6.45 -3.41 8.41
N ALA A 187 5.73 -4.16 9.25
CA ALA A 187 4.45 -4.73 8.87
C ALA A 187 3.37 -3.65 8.64
N THR A 188 3.21 -2.72 9.59
CA THR A 188 2.20 -1.66 9.48
C THR A 188 2.59 -0.60 8.45
N GLY A 189 3.88 -0.33 8.28
CA GLY A 189 4.40 0.59 7.26
C GLY A 189 4.13 0.10 5.84
N PHE A 190 4.45 -1.16 5.54
CA PHE A 190 4.10 -1.74 4.23
C PHE A 190 2.59 -1.82 4.04
N HIS A 191 1.81 -2.16 5.07
CA HIS A 191 0.35 -2.10 4.97
C HIS A 191 -0.16 -0.68 4.63
N GLY A 192 0.34 0.35 5.32
CA GLY A 192 0.01 1.75 5.04
C GLY A 192 0.38 2.17 3.61
N PHE A 193 1.54 1.73 3.12
CA PHE A 193 1.95 1.93 1.72
C PHE A 193 0.95 1.31 0.73
N HIS A 194 0.47 0.08 1.01
CA HIS A 194 -0.55 -0.56 0.19
C HIS A 194 -1.90 0.17 0.24
N VAL A 195 -2.30 0.70 1.40
CA VAL A 195 -3.51 1.52 1.53
C VAL A 195 -3.39 2.80 0.68
N ILE A 196 -2.22 3.45 0.65
CA ILE A 196 -1.98 4.62 -0.21
C ILE A 196 -2.10 4.25 -1.69
N ILE A 197 -1.47 3.16 -2.13
CA ILE A 197 -1.60 2.67 -3.52
C ILE A 197 -3.07 2.36 -3.86
N GLY A 198 -3.78 1.65 -2.98
CA GLY A 198 -5.19 1.34 -3.15
C GLY A 198 -6.07 2.59 -3.24
N THR A 199 -5.77 3.60 -2.43
CA THR A 199 -6.44 4.91 -2.46
C THR A 199 -6.22 5.62 -3.79
N ILE A 200 -4.98 5.61 -4.33
CA ILE A 200 -4.67 6.18 -5.65
C ILE A 200 -5.43 5.41 -6.74
N PHE A 201 -5.45 4.08 -6.70
CA PHE A 201 -6.21 3.26 -7.66
C PHE A 201 -7.70 3.59 -7.65
N LEU A 202 -8.31 3.69 -6.46
CA LEU A 202 -9.71 4.09 -6.32
C LEU A 202 -9.96 5.51 -6.82
N ALA A 203 -9.05 6.46 -6.55
CA ALA A 203 -9.16 7.82 -7.04
C ALA A 203 -9.15 7.86 -8.58
N ILE A 204 -8.26 7.09 -9.22
CA ILE A 204 -8.24 6.94 -10.68
C ILE A 204 -9.53 6.30 -11.19
N CYS A 205 -10.06 5.26 -10.53
CA CYS A 205 -11.34 4.67 -10.89
C CYS A 205 -12.50 5.68 -10.80
N THR A 206 -12.55 6.49 -9.74
CA THR A 206 -13.55 7.56 -9.57
C THR A 206 -13.45 8.60 -10.68
N LEU A 207 -12.23 9.07 -11.00
CA LEU A 207 -12.00 10.01 -12.10
C LEU A 207 -12.49 9.42 -13.42
N ARG A 208 -12.15 8.16 -13.72
CA ARG A 208 -12.59 7.47 -14.94
C ARG A 208 -14.11 7.27 -15.01
N LEU A 209 -14.77 7.01 -13.88
CA LEU A 209 -16.22 6.88 -13.82
C LEU A 209 -16.92 8.24 -14.02
N SER A 210 -16.28 9.33 -13.58
CA SER A 210 -16.83 10.68 -13.69
C SER A 210 -16.89 11.18 -15.14
N LEU A 211 -15.88 10.83 -15.94
CA LEU A 211 -15.83 11.05 -17.39
C LEU A 211 -16.99 10.32 -18.11
#